data_AF-A0A194UZ16-F1
#
_entry.id   AF-A0A194UZ16-F1
#
_cell.length_a   1.000
_cell.length_b   1.000
_cell.length_c   1.000
_cell.angle_alpha   90.00
_cell.angle_beta   90.00
_cell.angle_gamma   90.00
#
_symmetry.space_group_name_H-M   'P 1'
#
loop_
_entity.id
_entity.type
_entity.pdbx_description
1 polymer ?
#
loop_
_entity_poly.entity_id
_entity_poly.type
_entity_poly.pdbx_seq_one_letter_code
_entity_poly.pdbx_strand_id
1 'polypeptide(L)'
;MADILEGLISLGDALFQHPDPTERKFASEILRVLFQNHSLQERDDYAPTVSSFPQNEEPEKRVGDCVLLSLAKTLNAMSPGGSQEPLEKRTPLSLLQAMVKSFFTFGPDIASRLFSKLHIAIRFDSYEFTPSSRVKIGTLVQLPSFNVKDFPWNSCKVAASLVLLLAAHATKESLYSALKSQSWSMGGLPTRELLSSSSSDSLLVEFQRARRAALEEKKTTVMGVKLIDKHIFDLEGRGVSETYFSFAHSFAMGVGPEGIVVWQGFGKHGYRLDQYIRDGHARVRSWDEAKQFVSNFEKLVSAKGIWSAKINKLYKKLFLVDINSLCSAGGPERPVTPRFRAHVSIHCINDVQCQDVTKFLWDANAKWSL
;
A
#
# COMPACT_ATOMS: atom_id res chain seq x y z
N MET A 1 -5.52 -15.10 31.54
CA MET A 1 -6.12 -13.91 30.88
C MET A 1 -6.38 -12.81 31.92
N ALA A 2 -7.03 -13.11 33.05
CA ALA A 2 -7.17 -12.16 34.16
C ALA A 2 -5.82 -11.68 34.73
N ASP A 3 -4.88 -12.59 34.99
CA ASP A 3 -3.56 -12.25 35.58
C ASP A 3 -2.67 -11.39 34.67
N ILE A 4 -2.85 -11.50 33.34
CA ILE A 4 -2.14 -10.67 32.36
C ILE A 4 -2.71 -9.26 32.35
N LEU A 5 -4.03 -9.14 32.48
CA LEU A 5 -4.72 -7.85 32.54
C LEU A 5 -4.38 -7.10 33.83
N GLU A 6 -4.29 -7.82 34.95
CA GLU A 6 -3.92 -7.25 36.24
C GLU A 6 -2.45 -6.77 36.27
N GLY A 7 -1.53 -7.54 35.64
CA GLY A 7 -0.15 -7.12 35.43
C GLY A 7 0.00 -5.89 34.51
N LEU A 8 -0.85 -5.76 33.50
CA LEU A 8 -0.85 -4.59 32.59
C LEU A 8 -1.46 -3.34 33.24
N ILE A 9 -2.47 -3.50 34.10
CA ILE A 9 -3.04 -2.39 34.89
C ILE A 9 -2.01 -1.89 35.91
N SER A 10 -1.35 -2.80 36.64
CA SER A 10 -0.29 -2.42 37.57
C SER A 10 0.91 -1.76 36.87
N LEU A 11 1.24 -2.17 35.64
CA LEU A 11 2.28 -1.53 34.83
C LEU A 11 1.84 -0.14 34.36
N GLY A 12 0.58 0.03 33.97
CA GLY A 12 0.01 1.33 33.62
C GLY A 12 0.08 2.33 34.77
N ASP A 13 -0.35 1.93 35.97
CA ASP A 13 -0.35 2.79 37.15
C ASP A 13 1.08 3.19 37.60
N ALA A 14 2.03 2.25 37.53
CA ALA A 14 3.44 2.53 37.82
C ALA A 14 4.06 3.54 36.82
N LEU A 15 3.67 3.47 35.55
CA LEU A 15 4.19 4.34 34.50
C LEU A 15 3.58 5.75 34.54
N PHE A 16 2.31 5.89 34.95
CA PHE A 16 1.67 7.21 35.10
C PHE A 16 2.20 8.02 36.29
N GLN A 17 2.74 7.35 37.31
CA GLN A 17 3.38 8.00 38.46
C GLN A 17 4.88 8.29 38.25
N HIS A 18 5.46 7.95 37.09
CA HIS A 18 6.88 8.16 36.85
C HIS A 18 7.23 9.67 36.75
N PRO A 19 8.25 10.17 37.47
CA PRO A 19 8.53 11.61 37.52
C PRO A 19 9.02 12.16 36.16
N ASP A 20 9.67 11.35 35.33
CA ASP A 20 10.20 11.78 34.03
C ASP A 20 9.09 11.91 32.95
N PRO A 21 8.86 13.11 32.39
CA PRO A 21 7.88 13.33 31.32
C PRO A 21 8.23 12.63 29.99
N THR A 22 9.51 12.33 29.74
CA THR A 22 9.98 11.65 28.51
C THR A 22 9.59 10.17 28.54
N GLU A 23 9.80 9.52 29.68
CA GLU A 23 9.42 8.12 29.88
C GLU A 23 7.89 7.96 29.95
N ARG A 24 7.17 8.92 30.54
CA ARG A 24 5.69 8.95 30.48
C ARG A 24 5.17 9.06 29.05
N LYS A 25 5.83 9.84 28.20
CA LYS A 25 5.48 9.97 26.78
C LYS A 25 5.77 8.68 26.00
N PHE A 26 6.91 8.04 26.27
CA PHE A 26 7.27 6.75 25.66
C PHE A 26 6.31 5.62 26.10
N ALA A 27 5.99 5.54 27.39
CA ALA A 27 5.03 4.62 27.95
C ALA A 27 3.61 4.84 27.40
N SER A 28 3.16 6.09 27.31
CA SER A 28 1.88 6.44 26.68
C SER A 28 1.83 6.02 25.22
N GLU A 29 2.96 6.10 24.51
CA GLU A 29 3.05 5.67 23.11
C GLU A 29 3.05 4.14 22.98
N ILE A 30 3.70 3.41 23.88
CA ILE A 30 3.62 1.94 23.95
C ILE A 30 2.20 1.48 24.28
N LEU A 31 1.55 2.08 25.28
CA LEU A 31 0.16 1.76 25.63
C LEU A 31 -0.78 2.13 24.48
N ARG A 32 -0.56 3.25 23.80
CA ARG A 32 -1.30 3.61 22.59
C ARG A 32 -1.13 2.57 21.50
N VAL A 33 0.08 2.07 21.26
CA VAL A 33 0.36 1.02 20.27
C VAL A 33 -0.26 -0.33 20.67
N LEU A 34 -0.24 -0.68 21.95
CA LEU A 34 -0.79 -1.93 22.48
C LEU A 34 -2.33 -1.94 22.50
N PHE A 35 -2.96 -0.81 22.84
CA PHE A 35 -4.42 -0.72 23.00
C PHE A 35 -5.16 -0.16 21.78
N GLN A 36 -4.47 0.42 20.79
CA GLN A 36 -5.10 0.76 19.49
C GLN A 36 -5.59 -0.47 18.71
N ASN A 37 -5.16 -1.68 19.09
CA ASN A 37 -5.58 -2.92 18.44
C ASN A 37 -6.89 -3.51 18.97
N HIS A 38 -7.58 -2.90 19.95
CA HIS A 38 -8.78 -3.54 20.52
C HIS A 38 -10.14 -2.89 20.21
N SER A 39 -10.23 -1.88 19.34
CA SER A 39 -11.56 -1.38 18.89
C SER A 39 -11.69 -0.91 17.44
N LEU A 40 -10.67 -1.08 16.59
CA LEU A 40 -10.74 -0.72 15.15
C LEU A 40 -10.23 -1.82 14.22
N GLN A 41 -9.97 -3.01 14.76
CA GLN A 41 -9.48 -4.18 14.02
C GLN A 41 -10.57 -4.82 13.13
N GLU A 42 -11.84 -4.38 13.24
CA GLU A 42 -12.96 -4.92 12.47
C GLU A 42 -13.18 -4.27 11.10
N ARG A 43 -12.37 -3.28 10.71
CA ARG A 43 -12.46 -2.67 9.37
C ARG A 43 -11.55 -3.29 8.30
N ASP A 44 -10.64 -4.18 8.67
CA ASP A 44 -9.68 -4.77 7.72
C ASP A 44 -9.53 -6.31 7.77
N ASP A 45 -10.32 -7.08 8.54
CA ASP A 45 -10.59 -8.51 8.26
C ASP A 45 -11.65 -9.13 9.21
N TYR A 46 -12.56 -9.94 8.67
CA TYR A 46 -13.40 -10.89 9.45
C TYR A 46 -13.08 -12.32 9.02
N ALA A 47 -12.71 -13.17 9.99
CA ALA A 47 -12.91 -14.61 9.95
C ALA A 47 -13.18 -15.16 11.38
N PRO A 48 -13.93 -16.27 11.52
CA PRO A 48 -14.56 -16.68 12.78
C PRO A 48 -13.66 -17.54 13.70
N THR A 49 -14.17 -17.71 14.91
CA THR A 49 -13.70 -18.47 16.09
C THR A 49 -13.41 -19.97 15.84
N VAL A 50 -12.37 -20.52 16.48
CA VAL A 50 -12.39 -21.57 17.55
C VAL A 50 -11.04 -22.30 17.70
N SER A 51 -10.70 -22.55 18.97
CA SER A 51 -9.80 -23.54 19.59
C SER A 51 -8.30 -23.26 19.70
N SER A 52 -7.91 -23.13 20.96
CA SER A 52 -6.56 -23.17 21.50
C SER A 52 -6.11 -24.62 21.75
N PHE A 53 -4.96 -25.00 21.22
CA PHE A 53 -4.03 -25.96 21.84
C PHE A 53 -2.59 -25.54 21.51
N PRO A 54 -1.61 -25.74 22.41
CA PRO A 54 -0.23 -25.32 22.19
C PRO A 54 0.50 -26.38 21.37
N GLN A 55 1.11 -26.01 20.24
CA GLN A 55 2.04 -26.87 19.52
C GLN A 55 3.33 -26.13 19.15
N ASN A 56 4.40 -26.90 19.33
CA ASN A 56 5.81 -26.60 19.16
C ASN A 56 6.17 -25.85 17.87
N GLU A 57 7.20 -25.01 17.91
CA GLU A 57 7.73 -24.32 16.72
C GLU A 57 8.14 -25.31 15.61
N GLU A 58 7.38 -25.32 14.51
CA GLU A 58 7.46 -26.29 13.42
C GLU A 58 8.45 -25.93 12.28
N PRO A 59 8.92 -26.94 11.51
CA PRO A 59 9.83 -26.82 10.35
C PRO A 59 9.38 -25.89 9.21
N GLU A 60 8.11 -25.51 9.11
CA GLU A 60 7.60 -24.59 8.07
C GLU A 60 8.27 -23.21 8.09
N LYS A 61 8.66 -22.74 9.29
CA LYS A 61 9.33 -21.44 9.47
C LYS A 61 10.69 -21.40 8.75
N ARG A 62 11.43 -22.52 8.76
CA ARG A 62 12.75 -22.63 8.13
C ARG A 62 12.69 -22.65 6.59
N VAL A 63 11.64 -23.24 6.03
CA VAL A 63 11.44 -23.28 4.56
C VAL A 63 11.12 -21.88 4.04
N GLY A 64 10.29 -21.11 4.76
CA GLY A 64 9.94 -19.73 4.41
C GLY A 64 11.16 -18.79 4.34
N ASP A 65 12.10 -18.92 5.27
CA ASP A 65 13.28 -18.05 5.33
C ASP A 65 14.26 -18.31 4.15
N CYS A 66 14.43 -19.57 3.74
CA CYS A 66 15.27 -19.90 2.59
C CYS A 66 14.71 -19.33 1.26
N VAL A 67 13.39 -19.38 1.10
CA VAL A 67 12.72 -18.82 -0.09
C VAL A 67 12.76 -17.29 -0.07
N LEU A 68 12.58 -16.67 1.12
CA LEU A 68 12.71 -15.22 1.28
C LEU A 68 14.12 -14.72 0.90
N LEU A 69 15.17 -15.44 1.31
CA LEU A 69 16.55 -15.14 0.91
C LEU A 69 16.75 -15.28 -0.60
N SER A 70 16.08 -16.24 -1.24
CA SER A 70 16.14 -16.43 -2.69
C SER A 70 15.45 -15.27 -3.44
N LEU A 71 14.32 -14.77 -2.91
CA LEU A 71 13.68 -13.56 -3.41
C LEU A 71 14.59 -12.33 -3.22
N ALA A 72 15.15 -12.14 -2.03
CA ALA A 72 16.08 -11.06 -1.73
C ALA A 72 17.28 -11.04 -2.69
N LYS A 73 17.89 -12.20 -2.96
CA LYS A 73 18.96 -12.35 -3.95
C LYS A 73 18.50 -11.98 -5.36
N THR A 74 17.31 -12.43 -5.77
CA THR A 74 16.72 -12.11 -7.08
C THR A 74 16.52 -10.60 -7.24
N LEU A 75 15.97 -9.94 -6.21
CA LEU A 75 15.78 -8.49 -6.20
C LEU A 75 17.10 -7.72 -6.20
N ASN A 76 18.09 -8.17 -5.42
CA ASN A 76 19.42 -7.58 -5.40
C ASN A 76 20.14 -7.74 -6.75
N ALA A 77 19.96 -8.86 -7.46
CA ALA A 77 20.57 -9.12 -8.76
C ALA A 77 20.03 -8.21 -9.90
N MET A 78 18.81 -7.69 -9.74
CA MET A 78 18.27 -6.67 -10.66
C MET A 78 18.82 -5.26 -10.39
N SER A 79 19.56 -5.08 -9.29
CA SER A 79 20.27 -3.84 -9.01
C SER A 79 21.55 -3.74 -9.86
N PRO A 80 22.13 -2.54 -10.08
CA PRO A 80 23.12 -2.27 -11.13
C PRO A 80 24.44 -3.06 -11.13
N GLY A 81 24.63 -4.05 -10.26
CA GLY A 81 25.84 -4.86 -10.16
C GLY A 81 25.72 -6.33 -10.60
N GLY A 82 24.55 -6.78 -11.10
CA GLY A 82 24.27 -8.23 -11.18
C GLY A 82 23.85 -8.85 -12.53
N SER A 83 23.53 -8.09 -13.59
CA SER A 83 22.97 -8.66 -14.84
C SER A 83 23.71 -8.27 -16.12
N GLN A 84 23.76 -9.20 -17.08
CA GLN A 84 24.43 -9.09 -18.39
C GLN A 84 23.77 -8.13 -19.41
N GLU A 85 22.59 -7.58 -19.13
CA GLU A 85 22.05 -6.47 -19.94
C GLU A 85 22.56 -5.12 -19.39
N PRO A 86 23.11 -4.23 -20.23
CA PRO A 86 23.52 -2.91 -19.77
C PRO A 86 22.30 -2.15 -19.23
N LEU A 87 22.34 -1.72 -17.95
CA LEU A 87 21.31 -0.88 -17.35
C LEU A 87 21.05 0.40 -18.13
N GLU A 88 22.01 0.83 -18.95
CA GLU A 88 21.92 1.97 -19.85
C GLU A 88 20.75 1.89 -20.84
N LYS A 89 20.13 0.71 -21.05
CA LYS A 89 18.96 0.55 -21.92
C LYS A 89 17.61 0.51 -21.21
N ARG A 90 17.57 0.39 -19.87
CA ARG A 90 16.30 0.27 -19.14
C ARG A 90 15.81 1.63 -18.67
N THR A 91 14.57 1.98 -19.01
CA THR A 91 13.87 3.14 -18.44
C THR A 91 13.48 2.84 -16.98
N PRO A 92 13.33 3.86 -16.13
CA PRO A 92 12.85 3.69 -14.76
C PRO A 92 11.50 2.96 -14.69
N LEU A 93 10.59 3.24 -15.62
CA LEU A 93 9.27 2.61 -15.68
C LEU A 93 9.33 1.13 -16.08
N SER A 94 10.19 0.75 -17.03
CA SER A 94 10.41 -0.66 -17.38
C SER A 94 11.06 -1.45 -16.23
N LEU A 95 12.01 -0.85 -15.52
CA LEU A 95 12.67 -1.45 -14.37
C LEU A 95 11.70 -1.61 -13.20
N LEU A 96 10.82 -0.62 -12.97
CA LEU A 96 9.79 -0.70 -11.94
C LEU A 96 8.79 -1.83 -12.23
N GLN A 97 8.35 -2.00 -13.48
CA GLN A 97 7.52 -3.14 -13.86
C GLN A 97 8.20 -4.48 -13.56
N ALA A 98 9.49 -4.62 -13.93
CA ALA A 98 10.26 -5.83 -13.67
C ALA A 98 10.39 -6.10 -12.16
N MET A 99 10.69 -5.07 -11.36
CA MET A 99 10.81 -5.18 -9.91
C MET A 99 9.50 -5.62 -9.25
N VAL A 100 8.38 -4.99 -9.61
CA VAL A 100 7.05 -5.35 -9.07
C VAL A 100 6.71 -6.78 -9.44
N LYS A 101 6.95 -7.20 -10.69
CA LYS A 101 6.71 -8.59 -11.13
C LYS A 101 7.58 -9.58 -10.35
N SER A 102 8.88 -9.29 -10.21
CA SER A 102 9.84 -10.14 -9.51
C SER A 102 9.52 -10.29 -8.02
N PHE A 103 8.87 -9.30 -7.41
CA PHE A 103 8.39 -9.37 -6.02
C PHE A 103 7.48 -10.58 -5.77
N PHE A 104 6.78 -11.05 -6.82
CA PHE A 104 5.85 -12.19 -6.77
C PHE A 104 6.42 -13.50 -7.33
N THR A 105 7.72 -13.58 -7.61
CA THR A 105 8.36 -14.78 -8.21
C THR A 105 8.08 -16.06 -7.42
N PHE A 106 8.04 -15.95 -6.09
CA PHE A 106 7.79 -17.06 -5.17
C PHE A 106 6.38 -17.03 -4.55
N GLY A 107 5.45 -16.33 -5.20
CA GLY A 107 4.06 -16.23 -4.78
C GLY A 107 3.75 -15.10 -3.79
N PRO A 108 2.45 -14.86 -3.53
CA PRO A 108 1.97 -13.75 -2.71
C PRO A 108 2.41 -13.83 -1.24
N ASP A 109 2.54 -15.03 -0.67
CA ASP A 109 2.86 -15.16 0.76
C ASP A 109 4.30 -14.71 1.07
N ILE A 110 5.25 -15.07 0.18
CA ILE A 110 6.64 -14.63 0.29
C ILE A 110 6.73 -13.12 0.01
N ALA A 111 5.97 -12.63 -0.96
CA ALA A 111 5.85 -11.19 -1.22
C ALA A 111 5.35 -10.44 0.03
N SER A 112 4.32 -10.95 0.72
CA SER A 112 3.78 -10.33 1.95
C SER A 112 4.81 -10.30 3.07
N ARG A 113 5.60 -11.37 3.23
CA ARG A 113 6.70 -11.43 4.21
C ARG A 113 7.80 -10.40 3.91
N LEU A 114 8.13 -10.20 2.65
CA LEU A 114 9.14 -9.21 2.28
C LEU A 114 8.61 -7.78 2.41
N PHE A 115 7.37 -7.56 1.96
CA PHE A 115 6.72 -6.25 2.04
C PHE A 115 6.51 -5.83 3.49
N SER A 116 6.15 -6.74 4.40
CA SER A 116 6.01 -6.39 5.83
C SER A 116 7.31 -5.92 6.44
N LYS A 117 8.44 -6.56 6.10
CA LYS A 117 9.78 -6.11 6.52
C LYS A 117 10.10 -4.73 5.98
N LEU A 118 9.81 -4.48 4.69
CA LEU A 118 9.97 -3.15 4.09
C LEU A 118 9.08 -2.10 4.79
N HIS A 119 7.80 -2.41 4.99
CA HIS A 119 6.84 -1.53 5.64
C HIS A 119 7.28 -1.15 7.06
N ILE A 120 7.70 -2.14 7.86
CA ILE A 120 8.19 -1.94 9.22
C ILE A 120 9.50 -1.17 9.23
N ALA A 121 10.43 -1.52 8.34
CA ALA A 121 11.70 -0.81 8.18
C ALA A 121 11.47 0.69 7.97
N ILE A 122 10.63 1.05 6.99
CA ILE A 122 10.34 2.45 6.70
C ILE A 122 9.53 3.14 7.80
N ARG A 123 8.55 2.44 8.39
CA ARG A 123 7.68 3.01 9.44
C ARG A 123 8.46 3.38 10.70
N PHE A 124 9.42 2.55 11.09
CA PHE A 124 10.19 2.70 12.34
C PHE A 124 11.62 3.19 12.11
N ASP A 125 11.92 3.66 10.90
CA ASP A 125 13.24 4.19 10.51
C ASP A 125 14.40 3.24 10.78
N SER A 126 14.19 1.98 10.44
CA SER A 126 15.07 0.87 10.79
C SER A 126 15.68 0.20 9.57
N TYR A 127 16.39 1.05 8.85
CA TYR A 127 17.19 0.73 7.68
C TYR A 127 18.41 1.64 7.72
N GLU A 128 19.43 1.28 6.95
CA GLU A 128 20.66 2.08 6.86
C GLU A 128 20.84 2.59 5.43
N PHE A 129 21.31 3.82 5.29
CA PHE A 129 21.84 4.30 4.02
C PHE A 129 23.28 3.85 3.85
N THR A 130 23.59 3.21 2.73
CA THR A 130 24.99 2.94 2.36
C THR A 130 25.65 4.24 1.88
N PRO A 131 27.00 4.29 1.82
CA PRO A 131 27.71 5.41 1.20
C PRO A 131 27.32 5.68 -0.27
N SER A 132 26.74 4.69 -0.95
CA SER A 132 26.22 4.77 -2.31
C SER A 132 24.72 5.13 -2.38
N SER A 133 24.16 5.70 -1.31
CA SER A 133 22.74 6.08 -1.20
C SER A 133 21.76 4.93 -1.43
N ARG A 134 22.16 3.69 -1.12
CA ARG A 134 21.27 2.53 -1.15
C ARG A 134 20.64 2.29 0.22
N VAL A 135 19.47 1.69 0.23
CA VAL A 135 18.65 1.48 1.44
C VAL A 135 18.79 0.02 1.86
N LYS A 136 19.54 -0.23 2.93
CA LYS A 136 19.79 -1.57 3.45
C LYS A 136 18.68 -2.00 4.42
N ILE A 137 18.02 -3.12 4.10
CA ILE A 137 16.90 -3.68 4.88
C ILE A 137 17.26 -5.10 5.33
N GLY A 138 17.14 -5.35 6.63
CA GLY A 138 17.37 -6.67 7.22
C GLY A 138 16.24 -7.67 6.93
N THR A 139 16.60 -8.83 6.40
CA THR A 139 15.64 -9.88 6.01
C THR A 139 15.43 -10.95 7.08
N LEU A 140 16.38 -11.18 7.99
CA LEU A 140 16.27 -12.19 9.07
C LEU A 140 15.71 -11.66 10.40
N VAL A 141 15.24 -10.42 10.42
CA VAL A 141 14.72 -9.79 11.63
C VAL A 141 13.39 -10.46 12.02
N GLN A 142 13.31 -10.97 13.26
CA GLN A 142 12.06 -11.49 13.81
C GLN A 142 11.09 -10.32 13.96
N LEU A 143 10.01 -10.35 13.20
CA LEU A 143 8.90 -9.43 13.39
C LEU A 143 8.08 -9.94 14.59
N PRO A 144 7.69 -9.09 15.55
CA PRO A 144 6.69 -9.48 16.53
C PRO A 144 5.42 -9.90 15.77
N SER A 145 5.00 -11.15 15.96
CA SER A 145 3.79 -11.77 15.40
C SER A 145 3.42 -11.32 13.98
N PHE A 146 4.20 -11.72 12.97
CA PHE A 146 3.80 -11.50 11.57
C PHE A 146 2.64 -12.42 11.18
N ASN A 147 1.51 -11.83 10.79
CA ASN A 147 0.42 -12.55 10.15
C ASN A 147 0.37 -12.15 8.66
N VAL A 148 0.48 -13.13 7.76
CA VAL A 148 0.39 -12.91 6.30
C VAL A 148 -0.92 -12.19 5.93
N LYS A 149 -1.98 -12.43 6.73
CA LYS A 149 -3.29 -11.80 6.54
C LYS A 149 -3.26 -10.28 6.70
N ASP A 150 -2.29 -9.72 7.43
CA ASP A 150 -2.17 -8.27 7.63
C ASP A 150 -1.74 -7.54 6.34
N PHE A 151 -1.20 -8.26 5.35
CA PHE A 151 -0.76 -7.70 4.07
C PHE A 151 -1.34 -8.48 2.88
N PRO A 152 -2.67 -8.44 2.70
CA PRO A 152 -3.30 -9.24 1.67
C PRO A 152 -3.15 -8.51 0.33
N TRP A 153 -2.62 -9.19 -0.70
CA TRP A 153 -2.33 -8.56 -2.01
C TRP A 153 -3.56 -8.24 -2.85
N ASN A 154 -4.75 -8.62 -2.38
CA ASN A 154 -5.99 -8.09 -2.91
C ASN A 154 -6.27 -6.68 -2.37
N SER A 155 -5.59 -6.20 -1.32
CA SER A 155 -5.67 -4.81 -0.87
C SER A 155 -5.05 -3.86 -1.89
N CYS A 156 -5.89 -2.98 -2.43
CA CYS A 156 -5.47 -1.93 -3.35
C CYS A 156 -4.44 -0.96 -2.72
N LYS A 157 -4.49 -0.75 -1.39
CA LYS A 157 -3.54 0.09 -0.64
C LYS A 157 -2.17 -0.57 -0.52
N VAL A 158 -2.11 -1.88 -0.27
CA VAL A 158 -0.84 -2.64 -0.20
C VAL A 158 -0.18 -2.64 -1.58
N ALA A 159 -0.96 -2.90 -2.63
CA ALA A 159 -0.49 -2.85 -4.02
C ALA A 159 0.10 -1.47 -4.39
N ALA A 160 -0.62 -0.39 -4.10
CA ALA A 160 -0.13 0.97 -4.36
C ALA A 160 1.12 1.30 -3.51
N SER A 161 1.13 0.94 -2.23
CA SER A 161 2.26 1.17 -1.32
C SER A 161 3.56 0.54 -1.82
N LEU A 162 3.51 -0.71 -2.30
CA LEU A 162 4.69 -1.38 -2.85
C LEU A 162 5.29 -0.58 -4.02
N VAL A 163 4.45 -0.20 -4.99
CA VAL A 163 4.91 0.52 -6.18
C VAL A 163 5.49 1.89 -5.80
N LEU A 164 4.84 2.62 -4.89
CA LEU A 164 5.31 3.92 -4.43
C LEU A 164 6.63 3.82 -3.67
N LEU A 165 6.81 2.82 -2.80
CA LEU A 165 8.06 2.60 -2.09
C LEU A 165 9.20 2.23 -3.03
N LEU A 166 8.94 1.38 -4.03
CA LEU A 166 9.92 1.07 -5.06
C LEU A 166 10.29 2.32 -5.87
N ALA A 167 9.35 3.20 -6.19
CA ALA A 167 9.59 4.41 -6.97
C ALA A 167 10.17 5.59 -6.17
N ALA A 168 9.99 5.64 -4.84
CA ALA A 168 10.42 6.75 -3.99
C ALA A 168 11.93 7.03 -4.13
N HIS A 169 12.32 8.28 -3.96
CA HIS A 169 13.73 8.62 -3.91
C HIS A 169 14.40 7.97 -2.70
N ALA A 170 15.72 7.75 -2.79
CA ALA A 170 16.52 7.22 -1.68
C ALA A 170 16.75 8.26 -0.57
N THR A 171 15.66 8.85 -0.05
CA THR A 171 15.66 9.75 1.10
C THR A 171 14.61 9.31 2.10
N LYS A 172 14.86 9.59 3.38
CA LYS A 172 13.95 9.23 4.48
C LYS A 172 12.58 9.86 4.28
N GLU A 173 12.54 11.12 3.86
CA GLU A 173 11.31 11.88 3.64
C GLU A 173 10.49 11.29 2.50
N SER A 174 11.15 10.91 1.39
CA SER A 174 10.45 10.34 0.23
C SER A 174 9.89 8.96 0.54
N LEU A 175 10.67 8.09 1.19
CA LEU A 175 10.24 6.76 1.62
C LEU A 175 9.07 6.83 2.61
N TYR A 176 9.21 7.67 3.64
CA TYR A 176 8.17 7.85 4.65
C TYR A 176 6.89 8.44 4.03
N SER A 177 7.01 9.45 3.17
CA SER A 177 5.86 10.07 2.49
C SER A 177 5.14 9.09 1.56
N ALA A 178 5.90 8.30 0.80
CA ALA A 178 5.34 7.25 -0.07
C ALA A 178 4.51 6.25 0.73
N LEU A 179 5.05 5.73 1.84
CA LEU A 179 4.34 4.79 2.70
C LEU A 179 3.15 5.45 3.42
N LYS A 180 3.37 6.61 4.03
CA LYS A 180 2.33 7.37 4.74
C LYS A 180 1.15 7.65 3.82
N SER A 181 1.38 7.96 2.54
CA SER A 181 0.31 8.32 1.61
C SER A 181 -0.83 7.29 1.51
N GLN A 182 -0.55 6.01 1.76
CA GLN A 182 -1.53 4.91 1.69
C GLN A 182 -1.89 4.30 3.07
N SER A 183 -1.26 4.76 4.16
CA SER A 183 -1.37 4.14 5.48
C SER A 183 -2.25 4.94 6.43
N TRP A 184 -3.34 4.34 6.92
CA TRP A 184 -4.19 4.96 7.95
C TRP A 184 -3.46 5.13 9.28
N SER A 185 -2.74 4.10 9.73
CA SER A 185 -2.02 4.13 11.01
C SER A 185 -0.89 5.16 11.07
N MET A 186 -0.48 5.70 9.91
CA MET A 186 0.51 6.77 9.79
C MET A 186 -0.12 8.14 9.51
N GLY A 187 -1.45 8.27 9.64
CA GLY A 187 -2.18 9.51 9.39
C GLY A 187 -2.29 9.87 7.91
N GLY A 188 -2.30 8.88 7.02
CA GLY A 188 -2.36 9.05 5.56
C GLY A 188 -3.76 9.15 4.96
N LEU A 189 -4.79 8.71 5.70
CA LEU A 189 -6.17 8.91 5.28
C LEU A 189 -6.68 10.26 5.78
N PRO A 190 -7.47 10.96 4.97
CA PRO A 190 -8.00 12.25 5.36
C PRO A 190 -9.09 12.09 6.42
N THR A 191 -9.22 13.09 7.29
CA THR A 191 -10.35 13.20 8.22
C THR A 191 -11.57 13.81 7.52
N ARG A 192 -12.74 13.71 8.16
CA ARG A 192 -13.97 14.33 7.65
C ARG A 192 -13.83 15.83 7.49
N GLU A 193 -13.18 16.50 8.44
CA GLU A 193 -12.93 17.94 8.44
C GLU A 193 -12.03 18.31 7.26
N LEU A 194 -10.94 17.57 7.07
CA LEU A 194 -10.02 17.79 5.96
C LEU A 194 -10.71 17.59 4.61
N LEU A 195 -11.54 16.55 4.47
CA LEU A 195 -12.32 16.31 3.23
C LEU A 195 -13.36 17.40 2.97
N SER A 196 -13.85 18.06 4.00
CA SER A 196 -14.84 19.14 3.85
C SER A 196 -14.21 20.44 3.34
N SER A 197 -12.95 20.71 3.70
CA SER A 197 -12.22 21.93 3.36
C SER A 197 -11.29 21.79 2.16
N SER A 198 -10.86 20.58 1.81
CA SER A 198 -9.94 20.33 0.69
C SER A 198 -10.63 20.23 -0.67
N SER A 199 -9.98 20.81 -1.68
CA SER A 199 -10.30 20.55 -3.08
C SER A 199 -9.85 19.14 -3.46
N SER A 200 -10.65 18.47 -4.30
CA SER A 200 -10.21 17.21 -4.93
C SER A 200 -9.09 17.49 -5.91
N ASP A 201 -8.07 16.64 -5.91
CA ASP A 201 -7.04 16.64 -6.95
C ASP A 201 -7.66 16.25 -8.31
N SER A 202 -6.97 16.61 -9.40
CA SER A 202 -7.32 16.19 -10.75
C SER A 202 -6.24 15.31 -11.34
N LEU A 203 -6.61 14.07 -11.67
CA LEU A 203 -5.70 13.15 -12.34
C LEU A 203 -5.33 13.65 -13.74
N LEU A 204 -6.24 14.36 -14.42
CA LEU A 204 -5.95 14.99 -15.70
C LEU A 204 -4.81 16.00 -15.63
N VAL A 205 -4.81 16.87 -14.61
CA VAL A 205 -3.78 17.88 -14.43
C VAL A 205 -2.42 17.23 -14.16
N GLU A 206 -2.37 16.29 -13.21
CA GLU A 206 -1.12 15.60 -12.88
C GLU A 206 -0.63 14.71 -14.03
N PHE A 207 -1.52 14.02 -14.73
CA PHE A 207 -1.18 13.25 -15.93
C PHE A 207 -0.62 14.13 -17.04
N GLN A 208 -1.18 15.32 -17.28
CA GLN A 208 -0.65 16.24 -18.30
C GLN A 208 0.76 16.72 -17.95
N ARG A 209 1.01 17.02 -16.68
CA ARG A 209 2.35 17.40 -16.19
C ARG A 209 3.34 16.24 -16.37
N ALA A 210 2.98 15.05 -15.90
CA ALA A 210 3.81 13.85 -16.02
C ALA A 210 4.07 13.46 -17.48
N ARG A 211 3.06 13.55 -18.35
CA ARG A 211 3.18 13.29 -19.79
C ARG A 211 4.12 14.28 -20.47
N ARG A 212 4.04 15.57 -20.11
CA ARG A 212 4.98 16.58 -20.63
C ARG A 212 6.41 16.22 -20.27
N ALA A 213 6.68 15.98 -18.99
CA ALA A 213 7.99 15.59 -18.49
C ALA A 213 8.52 14.31 -19.17
N ALA A 214 7.64 13.32 -19.43
CA ALA A 214 8.00 12.10 -20.13
C ALA A 214 8.38 12.32 -21.61
N LEU A 215 7.64 13.17 -22.32
CA LEU A 215 7.86 13.39 -23.75
C LEU A 215 9.02 14.34 -24.02
N GLU A 216 9.09 15.44 -23.26
CA GLU A 216 10.04 16.55 -23.47
C GLU A 216 11.34 16.32 -22.71
N GLU A 217 11.29 15.88 -21.46
CA GLU A 217 12.47 15.76 -20.58
C GLU A 217 12.94 14.30 -20.41
N LYS A 218 12.21 13.33 -20.98
CA LYS A 218 12.44 11.89 -20.82
C LYS A 218 12.40 11.39 -19.37
N LYS A 219 11.65 12.09 -18.51
CA LYS A 219 11.51 11.75 -17.10
C LYS A 219 10.38 10.78 -16.83
N THR A 220 10.50 10.03 -15.73
CA THR A 220 9.44 9.14 -15.25
C THR A 220 8.79 9.74 -14.00
N THR A 221 7.46 9.74 -13.94
CA THR A 221 6.69 10.12 -12.75
C THR A 221 5.84 8.93 -12.30
N VAL A 222 5.80 8.67 -11.00
CA VAL A 222 4.92 7.66 -10.40
C VAL A 222 3.94 8.34 -9.46
N MET A 223 2.66 8.03 -9.62
CA MET A 223 1.55 8.64 -8.89
C MET A 223 0.80 7.58 -8.08
N GLY A 224 0.58 7.86 -6.80
CA GLY A 224 -0.35 7.11 -5.95
C GLY A 224 -1.69 7.83 -5.93
N VAL A 225 -2.71 7.23 -6.53
CA VAL A 225 -4.04 7.83 -6.69
C VAL A 225 -5.01 7.18 -5.72
N LYS A 226 -5.66 7.98 -4.87
CA LYS A 226 -6.71 7.54 -3.95
C LYS A 226 -8.05 8.12 -4.38
N LEU A 227 -8.98 7.25 -4.76
CA LEU A 227 -10.40 7.53 -4.86
C LEU A 227 -11.05 7.32 -3.50
N ILE A 228 -11.54 8.38 -2.89
CA ILE A 228 -12.10 8.38 -1.55
C ILE A 228 -13.62 8.56 -1.65
N ASP A 229 -14.36 7.70 -0.96
CA ASP A 229 -15.79 7.90 -0.73
C ASP A 229 -15.98 8.91 0.40
N LYS A 230 -16.38 10.15 0.10
CA LYS A 230 -16.64 11.16 1.15
C LYS A 230 -17.87 10.79 1.98
N HIS A 231 -18.83 10.10 1.38
CA HIS A 231 -20.10 9.84 2.05
C HIS A 231 -19.95 8.80 3.17
N ILE A 232 -19.00 7.86 3.06
CA ILE A 232 -18.72 6.91 4.15
C ILE A 232 -18.31 7.63 5.44
N PHE A 233 -17.58 8.76 5.35
CA PHE A 233 -17.21 9.57 6.52
C PHE A 233 -18.40 10.32 7.13
N ASP A 234 -19.37 10.75 6.29
CA ASP A 234 -20.62 11.32 6.80
C ASP A 234 -21.48 10.27 7.53
N LEU A 235 -21.46 9.03 7.05
CA LEU A 235 -22.16 7.89 7.68
C LEU A 235 -21.46 7.43 8.95
N GLU A 236 -20.13 7.49 8.98
CA GLU A 236 -19.32 7.21 10.17
C GLU A 236 -19.62 8.20 11.29
N GLY A 237 -19.70 9.50 10.99
CA GLY A 237 -20.11 10.51 11.97
C GLY A 237 -21.54 10.35 12.51
N ARG A 238 -22.33 9.42 11.94
CA ARG A 238 -23.68 9.03 12.41
C ARG A 238 -23.70 7.63 13.04
N GLY A 239 -22.57 6.93 13.10
CA GLY A 239 -22.49 5.57 13.64
C GLY A 239 -23.12 4.47 12.77
N VAL A 240 -23.31 4.70 11.46
CA VAL A 240 -23.98 3.72 10.57
C VAL A 240 -23.13 3.26 9.38
N SER A 241 -21.87 3.71 9.29
CA SER A 241 -20.97 3.35 8.18
C SER A 241 -20.79 1.83 7.96
N GLU A 242 -20.86 1.04 9.03
CA GLU A 242 -20.71 -0.42 9.01
C GLU A 242 -21.85 -1.15 8.32
N THR A 243 -22.93 -0.46 7.96
CA THR A 243 -24.02 -1.04 7.15
C THR A 243 -23.80 -0.88 5.65
N TYR A 244 -22.75 -0.16 5.23
CA TYR A 244 -22.51 0.18 3.82
C TYR A 244 -21.11 -0.19 3.32
N PHE A 245 -21.04 -0.59 2.06
CA PHE A 245 -19.81 -0.79 1.32
C PHE A 245 -19.33 0.53 0.70
N SER A 246 -18.04 0.84 0.89
CA SER A 246 -17.38 2.03 0.31
C SER A 246 -16.77 1.70 -1.05
N PHE A 247 -16.99 2.55 -2.05
CA PHE A 247 -16.37 2.41 -3.37
C PHE A 247 -14.90 2.87 -3.42
N ALA A 248 -14.32 3.26 -2.28
CA ALA A 248 -12.97 3.78 -2.19
C ALA A 248 -11.95 2.80 -2.82
N HIS A 249 -10.96 3.35 -3.52
CA HIS A 249 -9.99 2.56 -4.26
C HIS A 249 -8.66 3.29 -4.40
N SER A 250 -7.55 2.56 -4.27
CA SER A 250 -6.20 3.08 -4.48
C SER A 250 -5.51 2.36 -5.64
N PHE A 251 -4.78 3.09 -6.47
CA PHE A 251 -3.91 2.49 -7.48
C PHE A 251 -2.64 3.33 -7.67
N ALA A 252 -1.62 2.71 -8.24
CA ALA A 252 -0.42 3.42 -8.67
C ALA A 252 -0.40 3.55 -10.20
N MET A 253 0.02 4.70 -10.70
CA MET A 253 0.20 4.96 -12.13
C MET A 253 1.62 5.44 -12.40
N GLY A 254 2.36 4.72 -13.23
CA GLY A 254 3.66 5.15 -13.75
C GLY A 254 3.49 5.79 -15.12
N VAL A 255 4.14 6.92 -15.35
CA VAL A 255 4.15 7.66 -16.62
C VAL A 255 5.60 7.88 -17.01
N GLY A 256 6.02 7.32 -18.14
CA GLY A 256 7.37 7.40 -18.67
C GLY A 256 7.37 7.63 -20.18
N PRO A 257 8.54 7.78 -20.82
CA PRO A 257 8.64 8.04 -22.26
C PRO A 257 7.90 7.01 -23.13
N GLU A 258 7.83 5.76 -22.67
CA GLU A 258 7.17 4.64 -23.35
C GLU A 258 5.64 4.62 -23.22
N GLY A 259 5.04 5.41 -22.33
CA GLY A 259 3.59 5.43 -22.09
C GLY A 259 3.24 5.37 -20.61
N ILE A 260 2.14 4.68 -20.27
CA ILE A 260 1.72 4.51 -18.88
C ILE A 260 1.56 3.06 -18.45
N VAL A 261 1.70 2.81 -17.16
CA VAL A 261 1.34 1.55 -16.51
C VAL A 261 0.46 1.87 -15.31
N VAL A 262 -0.55 1.04 -15.06
CA VAL A 262 -1.39 1.14 -13.86
C VAL A 262 -1.27 -0.17 -13.10
N TRP A 263 -0.96 -0.09 -11.81
CA TRP A 263 -0.94 -1.20 -10.88
C TRP A 263 -2.04 -1.04 -9.85
N GLN A 264 -2.85 -2.08 -9.69
CA GLN A 264 -3.97 -2.08 -8.76
C GLN A 264 -4.21 -3.50 -8.24
N GLY A 265 -4.61 -3.58 -6.98
CA GLY A 265 -5.44 -4.66 -6.43
C GLY A 265 -6.83 -4.09 -6.18
N PHE A 266 -7.76 -4.85 -5.60
CA PHE A 266 -9.11 -4.33 -5.30
C PHE A 266 -9.48 -4.43 -3.82
N GLY A 267 -9.78 -5.64 -3.35
CA GLY A 267 -10.09 -5.95 -1.96
C GLY A 267 -10.49 -7.41 -1.83
N LYS A 268 -11.07 -7.79 -0.68
CA LYS A 268 -11.47 -9.16 -0.32
C LYS A 268 -12.09 -9.98 -1.46
N HIS A 269 -12.99 -9.38 -2.24
CA HIS A 269 -13.74 -10.05 -3.31
C HIS A 269 -13.25 -9.73 -4.74
N GLY A 270 -12.07 -9.12 -4.87
CA GLY A 270 -11.47 -8.80 -6.16
C GLY A 270 -10.15 -9.52 -6.41
N TYR A 271 -9.44 -9.06 -7.44
CA TYR A 271 -8.16 -9.63 -7.83
C TYR A 271 -7.00 -9.10 -6.96
N ARG A 272 -5.96 -9.92 -6.86
CA ARG A 272 -4.67 -9.53 -6.29
C ARG A 272 -3.78 -8.85 -7.33
N LEU A 273 -2.78 -8.09 -6.87
CA LEU A 273 -1.81 -7.45 -7.75
C LEU A 273 -1.06 -8.46 -8.64
N ASP A 274 -0.65 -9.62 -8.11
CA ASP A 274 0.03 -10.66 -8.90
C ASP A 274 -0.86 -11.21 -10.02
N GLN A 275 -2.15 -11.38 -9.74
CA GLN A 275 -3.13 -11.82 -10.74
C GLN A 275 -3.32 -10.76 -11.82
N TYR A 276 -3.50 -9.50 -11.41
CA TYR A 276 -3.63 -8.38 -12.33
C TYR A 276 -2.43 -8.23 -13.28
N ILE A 277 -1.21 -8.47 -12.79
CA ILE A 277 0.01 -8.46 -13.60
C ILE A 277 0.04 -9.66 -14.56
N ARG A 278 -0.21 -10.87 -14.05
CA ARG A 278 -0.18 -12.11 -14.84
C ARG A 278 -1.20 -12.07 -15.98
N ASP A 279 -2.37 -11.51 -15.73
CA ASP A 279 -3.46 -11.39 -16.70
C ASP A 279 -3.22 -10.24 -17.72
N GLY A 280 -2.05 -9.59 -17.66
CA GLY A 280 -1.58 -8.61 -18.66
C GLY A 280 -2.14 -7.20 -18.47
N HIS A 281 -2.85 -6.92 -17.38
CA HIS A 281 -3.49 -5.61 -17.16
C HIS A 281 -2.49 -4.52 -16.74
N ALA A 282 -1.31 -4.91 -16.23
CA ALA A 282 -0.20 -4.02 -15.87
C ALA A 282 0.83 -3.83 -17.01
N ARG A 283 0.43 -4.00 -18.28
CA ARG A 283 1.29 -3.69 -19.44
C ARG A 283 1.45 -2.17 -19.65
N VAL A 284 2.48 -1.80 -20.41
CA VAL A 284 2.59 -0.46 -20.97
C VAL A 284 1.40 -0.19 -21.90
N ARG A 285 0.74 0.94 -21.67
CA ARG A 285 -0.40 1.44 -22.44
C ARG A 285 0.04 2.60 -23.29
N SER A 286 -0.52 2.69 -24.49
CA SER A 286 -0.24 3.80 -25.40
C SER A 286 -0.76 5.12 -24.83
N TRP A 287 -0.30 6.24 -25.38
CA TRP A 287 -0.77 7.57 -24.97
C TRP A 287 -2.28 7.77 -25.20
N ASP A 288 -2.88 7.10 -26.18
CA ASP A 288 -4.32 7.22 -26.43
C ASP A 288 -5.14 6.39 -25.45
N GLU A 289 -4.66 5.20 -25.10
CA GLU A 289 -5.22 4.43 -23.98
C GLU A 289 -5.11 5.20 -22.66
N ALA A 290 -3.98 5.88 -22.44
CA ALA A 290 -3.76 6.71 -21.26
C ALA A 290 -4.77 7.86 -21.17
N LYS A 291 -4.92 8.64 -22.25
CA LYS A 291 -5.92 9.72 -22.34
C LYS A 291 -7.33 9.18 -22.09
N GLN A 292 -7.68 8.02 -22.65
CA GLN A 292 -9.00 7.43 -22.45
C GLN A 292 -9.20 6.99 -21.01
N PHE A 293 -8.20 6.39 -20.37
CA PHE A 293 -8.25 6.00 -18.95
C PHE A 293 -8.49 7.24 -18.07
N VAL A 294 -7.67 8.27 -18.22
CA VAL A 294 -7.77 9.53 -17.46
C VAL A 294 -9.11 10.21 -17.69
N SER A 295 -9.59 10.28 -18.94
CA SER A 295 -10.92 10.84 -19.24
C SER A 295 -12.06 10.06 -18.58
N ASN A 296 -12.00 8.73 -18.56
CA ASN A 296 -13.02 7.92 -17.89
C ASN A 296 -12.95 8.09 -16.36
N PHE A 297 -11.75 8.22 -15.80
CA PHE A 297 -11.56 8.50 -14.37
C PHE A 297 -12.14 9.87 -14.00
N GLU A 298 -11.85 10.92 -14.75
CA GLU A 298 -12.42 12.25 -14.54
C GLU A 298 -13.96 12.25 -14.65
N LYS A 299 -14.53 11.49 -15.59
CA LYS A 299 -15.98 11.28 -15.70
C LYS A 299 -16.56 10.54 -14.49
N LEU A 300 -15.83 9.58 -13.92
CA LEU A 300 -16.25 8.87 -12.73
C LEU A 300 -16.27 9.83 -11.53
N VAL A 301 -15.20 10.57 -11.28
CA VAL A 301 -15.06 11.42 -10.08
C VAL A 301 -15.96 12.67 -10.13
N SER A 302 -16.29 13.15 -11.33
CA SER A 302 -17.25 14.24 -11.52
C SER A 302 -18.72 13.80 -11.38
N ALA A 303 -18.99 12.50 -11.38
CA ALA A 303 -20.34 12.00 -11.12
C ALA A 303 -20.80 12.34 -9.69
N LYS A 304 -22.10 12.59 -9.54
CA LYS A 304 -22.73 12.92 -8.27
C LYS A 304 -24.09 12.25 -8.16
N GLY A 305 -24.56 12.04 -6.94
CA GLY A 305 -25.91 11.55 -6.67
C GLY A 305 -25.91 10.10 -6.22
N ILE A 306 -26.94 9.34 -6.60
CA ILE A 306 -27.10 7.94 -6.19
C ILE A 306 -26.20 7.04 -7.07
N TRP A 307 -25.68 5.96 -6.48
CA TRP A 307 -24.97 4.93 -7.25
C TRP A 307 -25.87 4.37 -8.36
N SER A 308 -25.40 4.45 -9.61
CA SER A 308 -26.20 4.07 -10.79
C SER A 308 -25.46 3.08 -11.68
N ALA A 309 -26.18 2.38 -12.55
CA ALA A 309 -25.58 1.48 -13.54
C ALA A 309 -24.52 2.17 -14.42
N LYS A 310 -24.70 3.47 -14.71
CA LYS A 310 -23.71 4.28 -15.46
C LYS A 310 -22.41 4.48 -14.67
N ILE A 311 -22.51 4.81 -13.38
CA ILE A 311 -21.35 4.93 -12.47
C ILE A 311 -20.64 3.58 -12.36
N ASN A 312 -21.39 2.50 -12.12
CA ASN A 312 -20.84 1.15 -12.04
C ASN A 312 -20.14 0.71 -13.33
N LYS A 313 -20.69 1.04 -14.51
CA LYS A 313 -20.04 0.75 -15.81
C LYS A 313 -18.70 1.47 -15.96
N LEU A 314 -18.61 2.74 -15.54
CA LEU A 314 -17.34 3.47 -15.54
C LEU A 314 -16.34 2.87 -14.53
N TYR A 315 -16.81 2.57 -13.33
CA TYR A 315 -16.01 1.94 -12.28
C TYR A 315 -15.43 0.59 -12.74
N LYS A 316 -16.28 -0.28 -13.30
CA LYS A 316 -15.87 -1.57 -13.88
C LYS A 316 -14.87 -1.42 -15.01
N LYS A 317 -15.01 -0.40 -15.86
CA LYS A 317 -14.06 -0.15 -16.95
C LYS A 317 -12.68 0.25 -16.42
N LEU A 318 -12.61 0.98 -15.31
CA LEU A 318 -11.36 1.47 -14.72
C LEU A 318 -10.69 0.41 -13.85
N PHE A 319 -11.47 -0.26 -13.01
CA PHE A 319 -10.98 -1.11 -11.93
C PHE A 319 -11.29 -2.59 -12.12
N LEU A 320 -11.92 -2.98 -13.23
CA LEU A 320 -12.29 -4.37 -13.56
C LEU A 320 -13.24 -5.04 -12.55
N VAL A 321 -13.93 -4.25 -11.72
CA VAL A 321 -14.85 -4.75 -10.70
C VAL A 321 -16.27 -4.23 -10.89
N ASP A 322 -17.23 -5.15 -10.76
CA ASP A 322 -18.65 -4.88 -10.82
C ASP A 322 -19.24 -4.72 -9.40
N ILE A 323 -19.30 -3.48 -8.91
CA ILE A 323 -19.83 -3.18 -7.57
C ILE A 323 -21.30 -3.58 -7.45
N ASN A 324 -22.09 -3.44 -8.53
CA ASN A 324 -23.49 -3.87 -8.51
C ASN A 324 -23.61 -5.37 -8.26
N SER A 325 -22.72 -6.18 -8.86
CA SER A 325 -22.69 -7.62 -8.59
C SER A 325 -22.30 -7.90 -7.14
N LEU A 326 -21.28 -7.20 -6.62
CA LEU A 326 -20.79 -7.39 -5.26
C LEU A 326 -21.82 -7.00 -4.18
N CYS A 327 -22.51 -5.89 -4.39
CA CYS A 327 -23.44 -5.28 -3.41
C CYS A 327 -24.92 -5.59 -3.71
N SER A 328 -25.20 -6.61 -4.52
CA SER A 328 -26.57 -7.05 -4.83
C SER A 328 -27.21 -7.76 -3.63
N ALA A 329 -28.52 -8.02 -3.66
CA ALA A 329 -29.23 -8.67 -2.56
C ALA A 329 -28.71 -10.09 -2.20
N GLY A 330 -28.02 -10.76 -3.12
CA GLY A 330 -27.30 -12.02 -2.88
C GLY A 330 -25.79 -11.90 -3.06
N GLY A 331 -25.26 -10.67 -3.14
CA GLY A 331 -23.84 -10.40 -3.28
C GLY A 331 -23.10 -10.62 -1.96
N PRO A 332 -21.78 -10.81 -2.01
CA PRO A 332 -20.98 -11.03 -0.81
C PRO A 332 -20.78 -9.77 0.05
N GLU A 333 -21.11 -8.59 -0.48
CA GLU A 333 -20.89 -7.31 0.18
C GLU A 333 -22.19 -6.61 0.56
N ARG A 334 -22.05 -5.72 1.55
CA ARG A 334 -23.13 -4.82 1.98
C ARG A 334 -23.54 -3.87 0.84
N PRO A 335 -24.73 -3.26 0.90
CA PRO A 335 -25.13 -2.26 -0.08
C PRO A 335 -24.09 -1.14 -0.21
N VAL A 336 -23.82 -0.70 -1.44
CA VAL A 336 -22.94 0.46 -1.69
C VAL A 336 -23.50 1.71 -1.01
N THR A 337 -22.62 2.65 -0.64
CA THR A 337 -23.04 3.91 -0.01
C THR A 337 -24.17 4.60 -0.79
N PRO A 338 -25.20 5.17 -0.10
CA PRO A 338 -26.40 5.67 -0.77
C PRO A 338 -26.16 6.85 -1.72
N ARG A 339 -25.05 7.57 -1.50
CA ARG A 339 -24.64 8.72 -2.32
C ARG A 339 -23.20 8.54 -2.76
N PHE A 340 -23.00 8.55 -4.06
CA PHE A 340 -21.69 8.66 -4.68
C PHE A 340 -21.16 10.09 -4.53
N ARG A 341 -20.11 10.24 -3.73
CA ARG A 341 -19.37 11.49 -3.53
C ARG A 341 -17.87 11.20 -3.52
N ALA A 342 -17.25 11.28 -4.69
CA ALA A 342 -15.83 11.05 -4.82
C ALA A 342 -15.01 12.25 -4.34
N HIS A 343 -13.85 11.97 -3.75
CA HIS A 343 -12.73 12.89 -3.60
C HIS A 343 -11.46 12.17 -4.05
N VAL A 344 -10.57 12.89 -4.71
CA VAL A 344 -9.31 12.34 -5.22
C VAL A 344 -8.16 12.98 -4.46
N SER A 345 -7.21 12.15 -4.04
CA SER A 345 -5.92 12.58 -3.50
C SER A 345 -4.80 11.88 -4.27
N ILE A 346 -3.81 12.63 -4.73
CA ILE A 346 -2.71 12.15 -5.56
C ILE A 346 -1.37 12.46 -4.89
N HIS A 347 -0.55 11.44 -4.72
CA HIS A 347 0.85 11.58 -4.29
C HIS A 347 1.79 11.35 -5.48
N CYS A 348 2.50 12.39 -5.92
CA CYS A 348 3.41 12.34 -7.06
C CYS A 348 4.86 12.18 -6.60
N ILE A 349 5.57 11.22 -7.21
CA ILE A 349 7.03 11.06 -7.14
C ILE A 349 7.55 11.38 -8.53
N ASN A 350 8.17 12.54 -8.68
CA ASN A 350 8.63 13.06 -9.97
C ASN A 350 10.08 12.63 -10.24
N ASP A 351 10.46 12.55 -11.51
CA ASP A 351 11.84 12.30 -11.93
C ASP A 351 12.46 11.03 -11.32
N VAL A 352 11.66 9.97 -11.25
CA VAL A 352 12.09 8.66 -10.75
C VAL A 352 13.21 8.12 -11.61
N GLN A 353 14.33 7.77 -10.98
CA GLN A 353 15.52 7.21 -11.64
C GLN A 353 15.62 5.69 -11.46
N CYS A 354 16.42 5.03 -12.30
CA CYS A 354 16.69 3.59 -12.15
C CYS A 354 17.33 3.25 -10.79
N GLN A 355 18.16 4.16 -10.26
CA GLN A 355 18.75 4.04 -8.91
C GLN A 355 17.68 4.09 -7.81
N ASP A 356 16.60 4.87 -7.97
CA ASP A 356 15.51 4.91 -7.01
C ASP A 356 14.78 3.56 -6.97
N VAL A 357 14.53 2.97 -8.14
CA VAL A 357 13.86 1.66 -8.27
C VAL A 357 14.67 0.51 -7.66
N THR A 358 16.00 0.62 -7.72
CA THR A 358 16.94 -0.45 -7.29
C THR A 358 17.67 -0.15 -5.98
N LYS A 359 17.25 0.90 -5.26
CA LYS A 359 17.90 1.37 -4.03
C LYS A 359 17.92 0.34 -2.92
N PHE A 360 16.92 -0.53 -2.83
CA PHE A 360 16.83 -1.49 -1.73
C PHE A 360 17.90 -2.58 -1.84
N LEU A 361 18.59 -2.80 -0.73
CA LEU A 361 19.55 -3.87 -0.49
C LEU A 361 18.97 -4.79 0.57
N TRP A 362 18.55 -5.97 0.16
CA TRP A 362 17.98 -6.96 1.06
C TRP A 362 19.12 -7.79 1.67
N ASP A 363 19.49 -7.49 2.91
CA ASP A 363 20.62 -8.16 3.59
C ASP A 363 20.11 -9.24 4.54
N ALA A 364 20.69 -10.44 4.46
CA ALA A 364 20.47 -11.53 5.40
C ALA A 364 21.08 -11.24 6.77
N ASN A 365 22.17 -10.49 6.81
CA ASN A 365 23.03 -10.37 7.99
C ASN A 365 22.85 -9.06 8.77
N ALA A 366 21.93 -8.18 8.37
CA ALA A 366 21.70 -6.93 9.08
C ALA A 366 21.07 -7.19 10.46
N LYS A 367 21.83 -6.92 11.53
CA LYS A 367 21.35 -6.85 12.91
C LYS A 367 20.90 -5.42 13.21
N TRP A 368 19.84 -5.25 13.98
CA TRP A 368 19.43 -3.94 14.47
C TRP A 368 20.27 -3.54 15.68
N SER A 369 20.65 -2.28 15.75
CA SER A 369 20.79 -1.57 17.02
C SER A 369 19.43 -0.92 17.29
N LEU A 370 18.67 -1.46 18.25
CA LEU A 370 17.46 -0.82 18.79
C LEU A 370 17.86 0.32 19.73
#